data_AF-A0A310S9Z3-F1
#
_entry.id   AF-A0A310S9Z3-F1
#
_cell.length_a   1.000
_cell.length_b   1.000
_cell.length_c   1.000
_cell.angle_alpha   90.00
_cell.angle_beta   90.00
_cell.angle_gamma   90.00
#
_symmetry.space_group_name_H-M   'P 1'
#
loop_
_entity.id
_entity.type
_entity.pdbx_description
1 polymer ?
#
loop_
_entity_poly.entity_id
_entity_poly.type
_entity_poly.pdbx_seq_one_letter_code
_entity_poly.pdbx_strand_id
1 'polypeptide(L)'
;KIKEIMDTLQSEIYVAVDDFNPGEFMQKQKIINSVVSIMMFSLYCSTTLGTPIATIMMMDSGLEDDSFEGTNLTCYDFLPCPFYIPFPSNTKSGCQITAVFMGIGFLWSSAISAGCDTLFLGLLSCLKTQLVIVCHVFKTIRERSLLKLELPENYDVLDDSENPVLEKELYCQLKQTTKHLITLLRIKDDMEEIFTFATLGQCITSLFVLASCLFMTSSVPVGTPTFYIQILYFASMSVEFSLFCWYGNEMTIASEAVASSLYESYWYSGTAQYKNSMIITMTRMQRPAYLTVGKFAPLTLNLMIAVYKASFSYYTVFKEFQ
;
A
#
# COMPACT_ATOMS: atom_id res chain seq x y z
N LYS A 1 4.39 7.65 17.90
CA LYS A 1 3.50 8.02 16.77
C LYS A 1 3.01 6.78 15.99
N ILE A 2 3.84 6.04 15.24
CA ILE A 2 3.36 4.85 14.48
C ILE A 2 2.69 3.78 15.36
N LYS A 3 3.28 3.44 16.52
CA LYS A 3 2.68 2.47 17.45
C LYS A 3 1.31 2.92 17.97
N GLU A 4 1.17 4.20 18.29
CA GLU A 4 -0.09 4.80 18.75
C GLU A 4 -1.17 4.80 17.66
N ILE A 5 -0.78 5.07 16.41
CA ILE A 5 -1.66 4.93 15.24
C ILE A 5 -2.13 3.48 15.11
N MET A 6 -1.21 2.52 15.21
CA MET A 6 -1.52 1.10 15.11
C MET A 6 -2.46 0.64 16.23
N ASP A 7 -2.18 1.01 17.47
CA ASP A 7 -3.01 0.67 18.64
C ASP A 7 -4.42 1.24 18.49
N THR A 8 -4.55 2.47 17.98
CA THR A 8 -5.85 3.09 17.73
C THR A 8 -6.62 2.40 16.61
N LEU A 9 -5.95 2.06 15.49
CA LEU A 9 -6.56 1.36 14.36
C LEU A 9 -6.96 -0.09 14.68
N GLN A 10 -6.31 -0.71 15.66
CA GLN A 10 -6.60 -2.08 16.09
C GLN A 10 -7.64 -2.16 17.21
N SER A 11 -8.04 -1.03 17.80
CA SER A 11 -9.04 -1.01 18.85
C SER A 11 -10.44 -1.36 18.31
N GLU A 12 -11.07 -2.39 18.89
CA GLU A 12 -12.47 -2.74 18.62
C GLU A 12 -13.38 -1.86 19.48
N ILE A 13 -14.01 -0.87 18.85
CA ILE A 13 -14.86 0.10 19.54
C ILE A 13 -16.35 -0.24 19.39
N TYR A 14 -16.73 -1.08 18.42
CA TYR A 14 -18.13 -1.29 18.04
C TYR A 14 -18.59 -2.74 18.23
N VAL A 15 -19.79 -2.89 18.79
CA VAL A 15 -20.49 -4.18 18.93
C VAL A 15 -20.96 -4.66 17.54
N ALA A 16 -20.96 -5.98 17.33
CA ALA A 16 -21.51 -6.61 16.13
C ALA A 16 -23.03 -6.41 16.07
N VAL A 17 -23.53 -6.08 14.88
CA VAL A 17 -24.97 -5.97 14.57
C VAL A 17 -25.20 -6.61 13.21
N ASP A 18 -26.26 -7.41 13.10
CA ASP A 18 -26.58 -8.29 11.97
C ASP A 18 -25.46 -9.30 11.63
N ASP A 19 -25.30 -9.62 10.34
CA ASP A 19 -24.23 -10.46 9.80
C ASP A 19 -22.84 -9.77 9.80
N PHE A 20 -22.75 -8.48 10.18
CA PHE A 20 -21.50 -7.72 10.14
C PHE A 20 -20.82 -7.68 11.53
N ASN A 21 -19.82 -8.54 11.69
CA ASN A 21 -18.91 -8.51 12.84
C ASN A 21 -17.62 -7.71 12.52
N PRO A 22 -17.41 -6.52 13.12
CA PRO A 22 -16.22 -5.70 12.89
C PRO A 22 -14.91 -6.42 13.22
N GLY A 23 -14.90 -7.26 14.25
CA GLY A 23 -13.72 -8.02 14.67
C GLY A 23 -13.34 -9.12 13.68
N GLU A 24 -14.33 -9.87 13.19
CA GLU A 24 -14.11 -10.89 12.15
C GLU A 24 -13.67 -10.25 10.83
N PHE A 25 -14.27 -9.12 10.45
CA PHE A 25 -13.87 -8.37 9.26
C PHE A 25 -12.42 -7.86 9.36
N MET A 26 -12.03 -7.34 10.52
CA MET A 26 -10.66 -6.92 10.79
C MET A 26 -9.67 -8.10 10.81
N GLN A 27 -10.07 -9.27 11.34
CA GLN A 27 -9.25 -10.48 11.28
C GLN A 27 -9.05 -10.97 9.84
N LYS A 28 -10.12 -11.03 9.03
CA LYS A 28 -10.04 -11.36 7.61
C LYS A 28 -9.07 -10.41 6.88
N GLN A 29 -9.15 -9.11 7.17
CA GLN A 29 -8.23 -8.15 6.56
C GLN A 29 -6.77 -8.35 7.01
N LYS A 30 -6.53 -8.69 8.28
CA LYS A 30 -5.16 -9.02 8.76
C LYS A 30 -4.58 -10.23 8.03
N ILE A 31 -5.40 -11.25 7.75
CA ILE A 31 -4.98 -12.42 6.96
C ILE A 31 -4.61 -11.98 5.54
N ILE A 32 -5.48 -11.22 4.86
CA ILE A 32 -5.20 -10.69 3.51
C ILE A 32 -3.89 -9.89 3.51
N ASN A 33 -3.69 -9.00 4.49
CA ASN A 33 -2.47 -8.21 4.59
C ASN A 33 -1.23 -9.08 4.84
N SER A 34 -1.35 -10.14 5.64
CA SER A 34 -0.27 -11.12 5.83
C SER A 34 0.05 -11.86 4.53
N VAL A 35 -0.94 -12.25 3.73
CA VAL A 35 -0.71 -12.88 2.42
C VAL A 35 -0.01 -11.92 1.47
N VAL A 36 -0.46 -10.67 1.39
CA VAL A 36 0.19 -9.62 0.58
C VAL A 36 1.62 -9.37 1.05
N SER A 37 1.87 -9.37 2.36
CA SER A 37 3.22 -9.20 2.91
C SER A 37 4.14 -10.37 2.55
N ILE A 38 3.66 -11.61 2.62
CA ILE A 38 4.44 -12.80 2.21
C ILE A 38 4.72 -12.76 0.71
N MET A 39 3.74 -12.37 -0.10
CA MET A 39 3.88 -12.21 -1.55
C MET A 39 4.91 -11.12 -1.91
N MET A 40 4.88 -9.97 -1.22
CA MET A 40 5.87 -8.90 -1.43
C MET A 40 7.27 -9.36 -1.04
N PHE A 41 7.40 -10.04 0.11
CA PHE A 41 8.70 -10.54 0.56
C PHE A 41 9.26 -11.60 -0.40
N SER A 42 8.42 -12.49 -0.94
CA SER A 42 8.88 -13.49 -1.91
C SER A 42 9.30 -12.86 -3.24
N LEU A 43 8.58 -11.84 -3.71
CA LEU A 43 8.92 -11.05 -4.90
C LEU A 43 10.27 -10.34 -4.76
N TYR A 44 10.47 -9.66 -3.63
CA TYR A 44 11.72 -9.00 -3.25
C TYR A 44 12.90 -9.98 -3.14
N CYS A 45 12.69 -11.15 -2.53
CA CYS A 45 13.71 -12.20 -2.46
C CYS A 45 14.06 -12.74 -3.86
N SER A 46 13.05 -12.98 -4.71
CA SER A 46 13.26 -13.56 -6.05
C SER A 46 14.08 -12.66 -6.97
N THR A 47 13.80 -11.35 -6.98
CA THR A 47 14.57 -10.36 -7.76
C THR A 47 16.00 -10.26 -7.25
N THR A 48 16.16 -10.22 -5.93
CA THR A 48 17.47 -10.07 -5.30
C THR A 48 18.35 -11.29 -5.52
N LEU A 49 17.84 -12.52 -5.28
CA LEU A 49 18.57 -13.77 -5.53
C LEU A 49 18.85 -14.00 -7.01
N GLY A 50 17.99 -13.51 -7.91
CA GLY A 50 18.20 -13.60 -9.35
C GLY A 50 19.52 -12.97 -9.78
N THR A 51 19.90 -11.83 -9.20
CA THR A 51 21.11 -11.10 -9.59
C THR A 51 22.40 -11.91 -9.43
N PRO A 52 22.81 -12.44 -8.25
CA PRO A 52 24.02 -13.24 -8.14
C PRO A 52 23.94 -14.50 -8.99
N ILE A 53 22.77 -15.15 -9.10
CA ILE A 53 22.61 -16.36 -9.92
C ILE A 53 22.94 -16.07 -11.39
N ALA A 54 22.40 -15.01 -11.98
CA ALA A 54 22.75 -14.68 -13.36
C ALA A 54 24.19 -14.25 -13.52
N THR A 55 24.78 -13.52 -12.57
CA THR A 55 26.21 -13.16 -12.67
C THR A 55 27.09 -14.42 -12.70
N ILE A 56 26.78 -15.43 -11.88
CA ILE A 56 27.48 -16.72 -11.88
C ILE A 56 27.25 -17.45 -13.22
N MET A 57 26.01 -17.53 -13.70
CA MET A 57 25.70 -18.16 -14.99
C MET A 57 26.41 -17.47 -16.16
N MET A 58 26.51 -16.13 -16.12
CA MET A 58 27.22 -15.36 -17.14
C MET A 58 28.72 -15.60 -17.10
N MET A 59 29.31 -15.62 -15.90
CA MET A 59 30.73 -15.98 -15.72
C MET A 59 31.02 -17.40 -16.21
N ASP A 60 30.16 -18.38 -15.88
CA ASP A 60 30.32 -19.77 -16.32
C ASP A 60 30.16 -19.93 -17.84
N SER A 61 29.32 -19.11 -18.48
CA SER A 61 29.15 -19.13 -19.94
C SER A 61 30.20 -18.32 -20.71
N GLY A 62 30.84 -17.35 -20.05
CA GLY A 62 31.74 -16.37 -20.68
C GLY A 62 33.22 -16.62 -20.48
N LEU A 63 33.62 -17.50 -19.54
CA LEU A 63 35.01 -17.84 -19.23
C LEU A 63 35.23 -19.35 -19.38
N GLU A 64 36.14 -19.75 -20.28
CA GLU A 64 36.58 -21.15 -20.45
C GLU A 64 37.63 -21.55 -19.40
N ASP A 65 38.46 -20.60 -18.93
CA ASP A 65 39.52 -20.81 -17.92
C ASP A 65 39.16 -20.19 -16.55
N ASP A 66 39.77 -20.71 -15.47
CA ASP A 66 39.54 -20.28 -14.08
C ASP A 66 40.18 -18.93 -13.71
N SER A 67 41.00 -18.36 -14.61
CA SER A 67 41.69 -17.08 -14.44
C SER A 67 41.26 -16.06 -15.50
N PHE A 68 41.15 -14.79 -15.11
CA PHE A 68 40.90 -13.69 -16.04
C PHE A 68 42.15 -13.31 -16.89
N GLU A 69 43.28 -14.00 -16.69
CA GLU A 69 44.54 -13.78 -17.41
C GLU A 69 44.36 -14.07 -18.92
N GLY A 70 44.57 -13.06 -19.77
CA GLY A 70 44.46 -13.18 -21.23
C GLY A 70 43.15 -12.67 -21.83
N THR A 71 42.18 -12.23 -21.01
CA THR A 71 40.94 -11.59 -21.47
C THR A 71 40.90 -10.09 -21.12
N ASN A 72 40.21 -9.27 -21.91
CA ASN A 72 39.97 -7.85 -21.58
C ASN A 72 38.87 -7.66 -20.51
N LEU A 73 38.38 -8.76 -19.92
CA LEU A 73 37.25 -8.76 -18.99
C LEU A 73 37.74 -8.76 -17.55
N THR A 74 37.10 -7.96 -16.72
CA THR A 74 37.36 -7.88 -15.28
C THR A 74 36.16 -8.37 -14.49
N CYS A 75 36.37 -8.73 -13.22
CA CYS A 75 35.27 -9.10 -12.32
C CYS A 75 34.17 -8.01 -12.27
N TYR A 76 34.53 -6.74 -12.47
CA TYR A 76 33.61 -5.60 -12.51
C TYR A 76 32.59 -5.64 -13.65
N ASP A 77 32.89 -6.28 -14.78
CA ASP A 77 31.99 -6.34 -15.94
C ASP A 77 30.78 -7.25 -15.70
N PHE A 78 30.92 -8.18 -14.76
CA PHE A 78 29.87 -9.13 -14.39
C PHE A 78 29.13 -8.75 -13.11
N LEU A 79 29.62 -7.76 -12.35
CA LEU A 79 29.03 -7.38 -11.06
C LEU A 79 27.82 -6.46 -11.26
N PRO A 80 26.74 -6.59 -10.45
CA PRO A 80 25.55 -5.75 -10.59
C PRO A 80 25.81 -4.27 -10.27
N CYS A 81 26.79 -3.99 -9.42
CA CYS A 81 27.21 -2.65 -9.03
C CYS A 81 28.73 -2.60 -8.86
N PRO A 82 29.43 -1.58 -9.41
CA PRO A 82 30.85 -1.41 -9.20
C PRO A 82 31.11 -0.96 -7.75
N PHE A 83 31.85 -1.75 -6.99
CA PHE A 83 32.26 -1.43 -5.62
C PHE A 83 33.70 -1.82 -5.38
N TYR A 84 34.38 -1.13 -4.47
CA TYR A 84 35.76 -1.47 -4.14
C TYR A 84 35.84 -2.85 -3.46
N ILE A 85 36.50 -3.81 -4.11
CA ILE A 85 36.73 -5.16 -3.58
C ILE A 85 38.03 -5.13 -2.76
N PRO A 86 38.00 -5.39 -1.44
CA PRO A 86 39.17 -5.29 -0.57
C PRO A 86 40.12 -6.50 -0.65
N PHE A 87 39.80 -7.51 -1.47
CA PHE A 87 40.57 -8.75 -1.64
C PHE A 87 40.84 -9.04 -3.13
N PRO A 88 41.89 -9.82 -3.48
CA PRO A 88 42.22 -10.08 -4.88
C PRO A 88 41.13 -10.90 -5.57
N SER A 89 40.46 -10.31 -6.57
CA SER A 89 39.35 -10.90 -7.34
C SER A 89 39.77 -11.31 -8.76
N ASN A 90 41.05 -11.64 -8.96
CA ASN A 90 41.64 -11.97 -10.27
C ASN A 90 41.36 -13.43 -10.69
N THR A 91 40.68 -14.21 -9.84
CA THR A 91 40.27 -15.59 -10.09
C THR A 91 38.75 -15.71 -10.12
N LYS A 92 38.24 -16.67 -10.89
CA LYS A 92 36.80 -16.94 -11.02
C LYS A 92 36.12 -17.19 -9.68
N SER A 93 36.75 -17.99 -8.81
CA SER A 93 36.27 -18.27 -7.44
C SER A 93 36.25 -17.04 -6.53
N GLY A 94 37.26 -16.17 -6.63
CA GLY A 94 37.29 -14.90 -5.90
C GLY A 94 36.14 -13.98 -6.33
N CYS A 95 35.84 -13.92 -7.63
CA CYS A 95 34.72 -13.14 -8.15
C CYS A 95 33.35 -13.72 -7.75
N GLN A 96 33.20 -15.05 -7.73
CA GLN A 96 31.98 -15.71 -7.22
C GLN A 96 31.74 -15.43 -5.73
N ILE A 97 32.78 -15.48 -4.89
CA ILE A 97 32.68 -15.13 -3.46
C ILE A 97 32.23 -13.66 -3.30
N THR A 98 32.77 -12.78 -4.14
CA THR A 98 32.39 -11.36 -4.19
C THR A 98 30.90 -11.19 -4.50
N ALA A 99 30.40 -11.87 -5.55
CA ALA A 99 29.00 -11.82 -5.95
C ALA A 99 28.05 -12.35 -4.85
N VAL A 100 28.43 -13.43 -4.15
CA VAL A 100 27.67 -13.97 -3.01
C VAL A 100 27.63 -12.97 -1.85
N PHE A 101 28.77 -12.37 -1.50
CA PHE A 101 28.84 -11.36 -0.44
C PHE A 101 27.94 -10.15 -0.74
N MET A 102 27.95 -9.66 -1.99
CA MET A 102 27.04 -8.60 -2.42
C MET A 102 25.58 -9.03 -2.36
N GLY A 103 25.27 -10.27 -2.78
CA GLY A 103 23.93 -10.84 -2.71
C GLY A 103 23.36 -10.83 -1.29
N ILE A 104 24.17 -11.16 -0.28
CA ILE A 104 23.77 -11.08 1.14
C ILE A 104 23.43 -9.63 1.54
N GLY A 105 24.26 -8.67 1.13
CA GLY A 105 24.01 -7.25 1.38
C GLY A 105 22.70 -6.77 0.74
N PHE A 106 22.47 -7.13 -0.52
CA PHE A 106 21.22 -6.78 -1.21
C PHE A 106 20.00 -7.44 -0.56
N LEU A 107 20.09 -8.70 -0.14
CA LEU A 107 19.00 -9.38 0.57
C LEU A 107 18.63 -8.68 1.86
N TRP A 108 19.64 -8.21 2.61
CA TRP A 108 19.40 -7.44 3.82
C TRP A 108 18.66 -6.12 3.54
N SER A 109 19.12 -5.34 2.56
CA SER A 109 18.45 -4.09 2.17
C SER A 109 17.04 -4.33 1.61
N SER A 110 16.86 -5.42 0.88
CA SER A 110 15.60 -5.85 0.27
C SER A 110 14.59 -6.23 1.35
N ALA A 111 15.01 -6.98 2.38
CA ALA A 111 14.17 -7.32 3.52
C ALA A 111 13.72 -6.09 4.32
N ILE A 112 14.59 -5.10 4.52
CA ILE A 112 14.24 -3.83 5.18
C ILE A 112 13.19 -3.08 4.36
N SER A 113 13.42 -2.95 3.05
CA SER A 113 12.53 -2.21 2.14
C SER A 113 11.15 -2.88 2.09
N ALA A 114 11.09 -4.20 1.90
CA ALA A 114 9.85 -4.97 1.96
C ALA A 114 9.12 -4.80 3.30
N GLY A 115 9.86 -4.73 4.42
CA GLY A 115 9.28 -4.45 5.73
C GLY A 115 8.64 -3.06 5.84
N CYS A 116 9.28 -2.03 5.28
CA CYS A 116 8.75 -0.67 5.25
C CYS A 116 7.49 -0.56 4.38
N ASP A 117 7.49 -1.17 3.21
CA ASP A 117 6.36 -1.11 2.28
C ASP A 117 5.15 -1.88 2.83
N THR A 118 5.38 -3.08 3.38
CA THR A 118 4.32 -3.87 3.99
C THR A 118 3.74 -3.22 5.24
N LEU A 119 4.55 -2.50 6.02
CA LEU A 119 4.06 -1.66 7.11
C LEU A 119 3.13 -0.55 6.58
N PHE A 120 3.55 0.16 5.53
CA PHE A 120 2.76 1.23 4.94
C PHE A 120 1.43 0.72 4.37
N LEU A 121 1.46 -0.34 3.56
CA LEU A 121 0.27 -0.99 3.00
C LEU A 121 -0.64 -1.54 4.09
N GLY A 122 -0.06 -2.10 5.16
CA GLY A 122 -0.82 -2.62 6.30
C GLY A 122 -1.56 -1.52 7.07
N LEU A 123 -0.91 -0.38 7.33
CA LEU A 123 -1.54 0.78 7.96
C LEU A 123 -2.66 1.34 7.08
N LEU A 124 -2.41 1.46 5.77
CA LEU A 124 -3.40 1.88 4.78
C LEU A 124 -4.62 0.96 4.76
N SER A 125 -4.38 -0.34 4.75
CA SER A 125 -5.42 -1.35 4.81
C SER A 125 -6.24 -1.25 6.09
N CYS A 126 -5.61 -1.04 7.25
CA CYS A 126 -6.31 -0.89 8.52
C CYS A 126 -7.16 0.39 8.55
N LEU A 127 -6.60 1.51 8.06
CA LEU A 127 -7.32 2.77 7.96
C LEU A 127 -8.54 2.65 7.03
N LYS A 128 -8.39 2.02 5.86
CA LYS A 128 -9.51 1.72 4.95
C LYS A 128 -10.59 0.91 5.66
N THR A 129 -10.20 -0.18 6.31
CA THR A 129 -11.13 -1.06 7.01
C THR A 129 -11.89 -0.32 8.11
N GLN A 130 -11.22 0.53 8.88
CA GLN A 130 -11.85 1.36 9.89
C GLN A 130 -12.85 2.38 9.30
N LEU A 131 -12.55 2.97 8.13
CA LEU A 131 -13.50 3.80 7.41
C LEU A 131 -14.73 3.01 6.96
N VAL A 132 -14.55 1.80 6.42
CA VAL A 132 -15.66 0.91 6.03
C VAL A 132 -16.52 0.51 7.23
N ILE A 133 -15.89 0.20 8.38
CA ILE A 133 -16.61 -0.07 9.63
C ILE A 133 -17.45 1.14 10.01
N VAL A 134 -16.87 2.34 10.00
CA VAL A 134 -17.61 3.59 10.29
C VAL A 134 -18.78 3.79 9.33
N CYS A 135 -18.63 3.51 8.03
CA CYS A 135 -19.74 3.54 7.07
C CYS A 135 -20.87 2.61 7.49
N HIS A 136 -20.56 1.36 7.84
CA HIS A 136 -21.56 0.40 8.33
C HIS A 136 -22.22 0.85 9.62
N VAL A 137 -21.45 1.39 10.57
CA VAL A 137 -22.00 1.93 11.82
C VAL A 137 -22.95 3.09 11.53
N PHE A 138 -22.61 4.01 10.61
CA PHE A 138 -23.50 5.11 10.25
C PHE A 138 -24.83 4.66 9.66
N LYS A 139 -24.85 3.61 8.82
CA LYS A 139 -26.09 3.04 8.29
C LYS A 139 -26.97 2.42 9.40
N THR A 140 -26.32 1.70 10.32
CA THR A 140 -26.98 0.87 11.35
C THR A 140 -27.14 1.56 12.71
N ILE A 141 -26.98 2.89 12.81
CA ILE A 141 -27.08 3.63 14.09
C ILE A 141 -28.42 3.37 14.79
N ARG A 142 -29.52 3.34 14.03
CA ARG A 142 -30.87 3.13 14.57
C ARG A 142 -31.02 1.73 15.15
N GLU A 143 -30.71 0.70 14.38
CA GLU A 143 -30.75 -0.71 14.80
C GLU A 143 -29.88 -0.96 16.04
N ARG A 144 -28.65 -0.44 16.04
CA ARG A 144 -27.73 -0.50 17.22
C ARG A 144 -28.35 0.13 18.46
N SER A 145 -29.03 1.26 18.30
CA SER A 145 -29.65 1.99 19.41
C SER A 145 -30.90 1.26 19.92
N LEU A 146 -31.70 0.68 19.02
CA LEU A 146 -32.88 -0.13 19.37
C LEU A 146 -32.49 -1.41 20.13
N LEU A 147 -31.49 -2.16 19.62
CA LEU A 147 -30.98 -3.37 20.27
C LEU A 147 -30.46 -3.09 21.68
N LYS A 148 -29.72 -1.99 21.85
CA LYS A 148 -29.16 -1.60 23.15
C LYS A 148 -30.23 -1.19 24.17
N LEU A 149 -31.40 -0.75 23.70
CA LEU A 149 -32.54 -0.39 24.52
C LEU A 149 -33.57 -1.53 24.67
N GLU A 150 -33.27 -2.72 24.12
CA GLU A 150 -34.17 -3.89 24.10
C GLU A 150 -35.55 -3.58 23.47
N LEU A 151 -35.58 -2.65 22.52
CA LEU A 151 -36.79 -2.28 21.77
C LEU A 151 -36.99 -3.23 20.57
N PRO A 152 -38.24 -3.53 20.17
CA PRO A 152 -38.51 -4.38 19.02
C PRO A 152 -37.95 -3.76 17.71
N GLU A 153 -37.44 -4.59 16.80
CA GLU A 153 -36.86 -4.14 15.51
C GLU A 153 -37.84 -3.32 14.65
N ASN A 154 -39.14 -3.61 14.74
CA ASN A 154 -40.22 -2.87 14.06
C ASN A 154 -40.70 -1.62 14.83
N TYR A 155 -39.83 -0.96 15.59
CA TYR A 155 -40.16 0.30 16.28
C TYR A 155 -40.15 1.48 15.29
N ASP A 156 -41.18 1.51 14.44
CA ASP A 156 -41.44 2.58 13.48
C ASP A 156 -42.19 3.73 14.15
N VAL A 157 -41.44 4.58 14.85
CA VAL A 157 -41.95 5.88 15.29
C VAL A 157 -41.69 6.90 14.18
N LEU A 158 -42.74 7.64 13.81
CA LEU A 158 -42.66 8.72 12.81
C LEU A 158 -41.78 9.89 13.28
N ASP A 159 -41.71 10.12 14.60
CA ASP A 159 -40.87 11.13 15.24
C ASP A 159 -40.17 10.56 16.48
N ASP A 160 -38.85 10.45 16.42
CA ASP A 160 -38.05 9.91 17.54
C ASP A 160 -38.12 10.79 18.81
N SER A 161 -38.69 12.00 18.72
CA SER A 161 -38.95 12.89 19.86
C SER A 161 -39.94 12.32 20.89
N GLU A 162 -40.76 11.33 20.51
CA GLU A 162 -41.71 10.68 21.40
C GLU A 162 -41.03 9.82 22.49
N ASN A 163 -39.79 9.38 22.24
CA ASN A 163 -39.00 8.59 23.19
C ASN A 163 -37.66 9.28 23.52
N PRO A 164 -37.58 10.06 24.62
CA PRO A 164 -36.39 10.81 24.97
C PRO A 164 -35.18 9.91 25.31
N VAL A 165 -35.41 8.64 25.65
CA VAL A 165 -34.34 7.67 25.92
C VAL A 165 -33.69 7.23 24.60
N LEU A 166 -34.50 6.94 23.58
CA LEU A 166 -34.03 6.59 22.23
C LEU A 166 -33.27 7.76 21.59
N GLU A 167 -33.81 8.97 21.67
CA GLU A 167 -33.14 10.18 21.15
C GLU A 167 -31.74 10.35 21.75
N LYS A 168 -31.65 10.25 23.08
CA LYS A 168 -30.38 10.43 23.79
C LYS A 168 -29.35 9.38 23.37
N GLU A 169 -29.77 8.14 23.15
CA GLU A 169 -28.88 7.07 22.70
C GLU A 169 -28.45 7.28 21.24
N LEU A 170 -29.37 7.60 20.33
CA LEU A 170 -29.05 7.92 18.92
C LEU A 170 -28.02 9.05 18.83
N TYR A 171 -28.22 10.13 19.59
CA TYR A 171 -27.28 11.25 19.62
C TYR A 171 -25.93 10.86 20.23
N CYS A 172 -25.92 10.00 21.26
CA CYS A 172 -24.69 9.47 21.87
C CYS A 172 -23.88 8.64 20.86
N GLN A 173 -24.53 7.72 20.15
CA GLN A 173 -23.92 6.87 19.13
C GLN A 173 -23.38 7.68 17.95
N LEU A 174 -24.15 8.67 17.47
CA LEU A 174 -23.69 9.59 16.44
C LEU A 174 -22.44 10.34 16.90
N LYS A 175 -22.47 10.91 18.12
CA LYS A 175 -21.32 11.64 18.67
C LYS A 175 -20.08 10.77 18.79
N GLN A 176 -20.22 9.52 19.25
CA GLN A 176 -19.12 8.57 19.35
C GLN A 176 -18.55 8.23 17.97
N THR A 177 -19.42 7.94 16.99
CA THR A 177 -19.02 7.58 15.63
C THR A 177 -18.36 8.75 14.89
N THR A 178 -18.91 9.96 15.02
CA THR A 178 -18.30 11.18 14.46
C THR A 178 -16.94 11.48 15.12
N LYS A 179 -16.79 11.27 16.43
CA LYS A 179 -15.49 11.41 17.11
C LYS A 179 -14.47 10.40 16.58
N HIS A 180 -14.88 9.16 16.34
CA HIS A 180 -14.03 8.13 15.74
C HIS A 180 -13.62 8.52 14.32
N LEU A 181 -14.57 8.97 13.48
CA LEU A 181 -14.28 9.46 12.13
C LEU A 181 -13.26 10.60 12.13
N ILE A 182 -13.40 11.58 13.05
CA ILE A 182 -12.42 12.68 13.19
C ILE A 182 -11.03 12.13 13.55
N THR A 183 -10.94 11.14 14.44
CA THR A 183 -9.68 10.48 14.78
C THR A 183 -9.07 9.77 13.57
N LEU A 184 -9.87 9.07 12.75
CA LEU A 184 -9.38 8.42 11.53
C LEU A 184 -8.85 9.44 10.51
N LEU A 185 -9.54 10.57 10.34
CA LEU A 185 -9.06 11.65 9.46
C LEU A 185 -7.72 12.22 9.96
N ARG A 186 -7.55 12.38 11.28
CA ARG A 186 -6.27 12.79 11.86
C ARG A 186 -5.17 11.76 11.64
N ILE A 187 -5.47 10.47 11.84
CA ILE A 187 -4.53 9.37 11.57
C ILE A 187 -4.10 9.38 10.10
N LYS A 188 -5.04 9.61 9.17
CA LYS A 188 -4.74 9.74 7.75
C LYS A 188 -3.77 10.89 7.47
N ASP A 189 -3.96 12.05 8.09
CA ASP A 189 -3.06 13.20 7.92
C ASP A 189 -1.69 12.94 8.57
N ASP A 190 -1.64 12.28 9.73
CA ASP A 190 -0.39 11.87 10.37
C ASP A 190 0.38 10.84 9.53
N MET A 191 -0.32 9.88 8.92
CA MET A 191 0.27 8.91 8.00
C MET A 191 0.82 9.60 6.75
N GLU A 192 0.08 10.56 6.20
CA GLU A 192 0.53 11.33 5.05
C GLU A 192 1.84 12.05 5.36
N GLU A 193 1.91 12.76 6.49
CA GLU A 193 3.12 13.47 6.92
C GLU A 193 4.33 12.53 7.07
N ILE A 194 4.15 11.37 7.73
CA ILE A 194 5.22 10.40 7.98
C ILE A 194 5.74 9.80 6.66
N PHE A 195 4.85 9.46 5.73
CA PHE A 195 5.18 8.72 4.51
C PHE A 195 5.27 9.62 3.26
N THR A 196 5.21 10.94 3.40
CA THR A 196 5.25 11.89 2.26
C THR A 196 6.51 11.68 1.41
N PHE A 197 7.69 11.63 2.05
CA PHE A 197 8.96 11.45 1.32
C PHE A 197 9.14 10.04 0.79
N ALA A 198 8.68 9.03 1.54
CA ALA A 198 8.76 7.63 1.12
C ALA A 198 7.93 7.38 -0.14
N THR A 199 6.68 7.82 -0.16
CA THR A 199 5.79 7.69 -1.33
C THR A 199 6.29 8.49 -2.54
N LEU A 200 6.85 9.69 -2.32
CA LEU A 200 7.46 10.48 -3.39
C LEU A 200 8.68 9.78 -3.98
N GLY A 201 9.58 9.29 -3.11
CA GLY A 201 10.73 8.49 -3.51
C GLY A 201 10.30 7.29 -4.33
N GLN A 202 9.32 6.52 -3.84
CA GLN A 202 8.78 5.35 -4.51
C GLN A 202 8.23 5.66 -5.91
N CYS A 203 7.52 6.78 -6.07
CA CYS A 203 6.98 7.18 -7.36
C CYS A 203 8.09 7.54 -8.36
N ILE A 204 9.12 8.25 -7.91
CA ILE A 204 10.25 8.66 -8.74
C ILE A 204 11.12 7.46 -9.11
N THR A 205 11.42 6.59 -8.14
CA THR A 205 12.21 5.36 -8.38
C THR A 205 11.47 4.43 -9.33
N SER A 206 10.17 4.22 -9.13
CA SER A 206 9.34 3.40 -10.03
C SER A 206 9.39 3.91 -11.47
N LEU A 207 9.26 5.24 -11.68
CA LEU A 207 9.36 5.86 -12.99
C LEU A 207 10.69 5.52 -13.69
N PHE A 208 11.82 5.77 -13.02
CA PHE A 208 13.15 5.56 -13.61
C PHE A 208 13.47 4.08 -13.81
N VAL A 209 13.13 3.22 -12.84
CA VAL A 209 13.39 1.78 -12.95
C VAL A 209 12.56 1.16 -14.07
N LEU A 210 11.28 1.52 -14.21
CA LEU A 210 10.44 1.02 -15.31
C LEU A 210 10.98 1.46 -16.68
N ALA A 211 11.39 2.72 -16.82
CA ALA A 211 12.01 3.22 -18.06
C ALA A 211 13.33 2.50 -18.37
N SER A 212 14.19 2.32 -17.37
CA SER A 212 15.47 1.61 -17.50
C SER A 212 15.29 0.14 -17.87
N CYS A 213 14.38 -0.57 -17.22
CA CYS A 213 14.11 -1.98 -17.54
C CYS A 213 13.58 -2.15 -18.96
N LEU A 214 12.69 -1.25 -19.43
CA LEU A 214 12.21 -1.26 -20.82
C LEU A 214 13.37 -1.05 -21.81
N PHE A 215 14.26 -0.10 -21.52
CA PHE A 215 15.43 0.17 -22.34
C PHE A 215 16.38 -1.04 -22.40
N MET A 216 16.78 -1.59 -21.24
CA MET A 216 17.67 -2.74 -21.17
C MET A 216 17.08 -3.98 -21.84
N THR A 217 15.78 -4.21 -21.69
CA THR A 217 15.07 -5.32 -22.35
C THR A 217 15.04 -5.17 -23.87
N SER A 218 15.00 -3.93 -24.40
CA SER A 218 15.06 -3.68 -25.84
C SER A 218 16.46 -3.85 -26.44
N SER A 219 17.51 -3.68 -25.64
CA SER A 219 18.91 -3.70 -26.11
C SER A 219 19.55 -5.09 -26.01
N VAL A 220 18.94 -6.03 -25.31
CA VAL A 220 19.47 -7.37 -25.04
C VAL A 220 18.70 -8.43 -25.85
N PRO A 221 19.38 -9.42 -26.46
CA PRO A 221 18.72 -10.49 -27.21
C PRO A 221 17.85 -11.38 -26.31
N VAL A 222 16.69 -11.77 -26.85
CA VAL A 222 15.71 -12.64 -26.19
C VAL A 222 16.33 -14.00 -25.89
N GLY A 223 16.11 -14.51 -24.68
CA GLY A 223 16.60 -15.82 -24.23
C GLY A 223 17.91 -15.80 -23.44
N THR A 224 18.53 -14.62 -23.28
CA THR A 224 19.69 -14.46 -22.38
C THR A 224 19.26 -14.39 -20.91
N PRO A 225 20.10 -14.83 -19.95
CA PRO A 225 19.81 -14.72 -18.52
C PRO A 225 19.52 -13.27 -18.06
N THR A 226 20.19 -12.27 -18.66
CA THR A 226 19.94 -10.84 -18.41
C THR A 226 18.53 -10.44 -18.79
N PHE A 227 18.03 -10.90 -19.94
CA PHE A 227 16.67 -10.59 -20.38
C PHE A 227 15.62 -11.07 -19.38
N TYR A 228 15.75 -12.31 -18.88
CA TYR A 228 14.82 -12.86 -17.90
C TYR A 228 14.81 -12.08 -16.59
N ILE A 229 15.99 -11.66 -16.10
CA ILE A 229 16.08 -10.86 -14.87
C ILE A 229 15.46 -9.47 -15.07
N GLN A 230 15.72 -8.81 -16.19
CA GLN A 230 15.15 -7.48 -16.46
C GLN A 230 13.61 -7.53 -16.50
N ILE A 231 13.04 -8.58 -17.10
CA ILE A 231 11.59 -8.80 -17.07
C ILE A 231 11.08 -9.07 -15.64
N LEU A 232 11.79 -9.89 -14.86
CA LEU A 232 11.41 -10.17 -13.48
C LEU A 232 11.43 -8.89 -12.63
N TYR A 233 12.46 -8.06 -12.78
CA TYR A 233 12.57 -6.76 -12.11
C TYR A 233 11.45 -5.81 -12.54
N PHE A 234 11.17 -5.72 -13.83
CA PHE A 234 10.06 -4.91 -14.36
C PHE A 234 8.71 -5.34 -13.80
N ALA A 235 8.42 -6.64 -13.83
CA ALA A 235 7.19 -7.21 -13.29
C ALA A 235 7.07 -6.95 -11.78
N SER A 236 8.18 -7.10 -11.05
CA SER A 236 8.20 -6.91 -9.60
C SER A 236 7.88 -5.47 -9.21
N MET A 237 8.59 -4.51 -9.82
CA MET A 237 8.35 -3.08 -9.60
C MET A 237 6.95 -2.66 -10.03
N SER A 238 6.44 -3.23 -11.12
CA SER A 238 5.08 -2.96 -11.57
C SER A 238 4.03 -3.44 -10.56
N VAL A 239 4.16 -4.66 -10.04
CA VAL A 239 3.24 -5.21 -9.03
C VAL A 239 3.27 -4.37 -7.76
N GLU A 240 4.46 -4.05 -7.26
CA GLU A 240 4.65 -3.23 -6.08
C GLU A 240 4.00 -1.86 -6.22
N PHE A 241 4.36 -1.10 -7.26
CA PHE A 241 3.81 0.24 -7.47
C PHE A 241 2.29 0.22 -7.71
N SER A 242 1.78 -0.83 -8.36
CA SER A 242 0.34 -1.03 -8.54
C SER A 242 -0.37 -1.26 -7.20
N LEU A 243 0.21 -2.04 -6.28
CA LEU A 243 -0.35 -2.23 -4.94
C LEU A 243 -0.42 -0.91 -4.17
N PHE A 244 0.62 -0.09 -4.21
CA PHE A 244 0.62 1.24 -3.58
C PHE A 244 -0.54 2.11 -4.08
N CYS A 245 -0.69 2.22 -5.40
CA CYS A 245 -1.75 3.03 -6.00
C CYS A 245 -3.14 2.43 -5.76
N TRP A 246 -3.25 1.10 -5.73
CA TRP A 246 -4.51 0.39 -5.45
C TRP A 246 -4.99 0.65 -4.02
N TYR A 247 -4.14 0.45 -3.01
CA TYR A 247 -4.51 0.69 -1.61
C TYR A 247 -4.83 2.16 -1.34
N GLY A 248 -4.09 3.10 -1.94
CA GLY A 248 -4.41 4.53 -1.86
C GLY A 248 -5.76 4.88 -2.49
N ASN A 249 -6.07 4.30 -3.64
CA ASN A 249 -7.35 4.47 -4.33
C ASN A 249 -8.52 3.89 -3.52
N GLU A 250 -8.36 2.67 -3.01
CA GLU A 250 -9.34 1.97 -2.18
C GLU A 250 -9.67 2.74 -0.89
N MET A 251 -8.66 3.35 -0.26
CA MET A 251 -8.87 4.25 0.88
C MET A 251 -9.71 5.48 0.50
N THR A 252 -9.45 6.05 -0.68
CA THR A 252 -10.21 7.21 -1.18
C THR A 252 -11.67 6.85 -1.44
N ILE A 253 -11.94 5.71 -2.10
CA ILE A 253 -13.29 5.19 -2.31
C ILE A 253 -14.00 4.93 -0.99
N ALA A 254 -13.33 4.31 -0.02
CA ALA A 254 -13.89 4.09 1.32
C ALA A 254 -14.26 5.40 2.02
N SER A 255 -13.44 6.46 1.85
CA SER A 255 -13.76 7.79 2.38
C SER A 255 -14.96 8.44 1.68
N GLU A 256 -15.10 8.28 0.36
CA GLU A 256 -16.25 8.80 -0.40
C GLU A 256 -17.55 8.14 0.04
N ALA A 257 -17.50 6.82 0.31
CA ALA A 257 -18.65 6.03 0.74
C ALA A 257 -19.24 6.49 2.08
N VAL A 258 -18.48 7.19 2.93
CA VAL A 258 -18.96 7.69 4.24
C VAL A 258 -20.14 8.65 4.06
N ALA A 259 -20.06 9.58 3.10
CA ALA A 259 -21.14 10.53 2.85
C ALA A 259 -22.42 9.83 2.39
N SER A 260 -22.30 8.85 1.48
CA SER A 260 -23.43 8.03 1.02
C SER A 260 -24.02 7.19 2.15
N SER A 261 -23.18 6.62 3.02
CA SER A 261 -23.65 5.81 4.15
C SER A 261 -24.45 6.60 5.18
N LEU A 262 -24.06 7.86 5.42
CA LEU A 262 -24.83 8.78 6.25
C LEU A 262 -26.19 9.09 5.62
N TYR A 263 -26.26 9.21 4.31
CA TYR A 263 -27.50 9.53 3.59
C TYR A 263 -28.49 8.38 3.61
N GLU A 264 -27.99 7.15 3.49
CA GLU A 264 -28.78 5.92 3.57
C GLU A 264 -29.32 5.60 4.98
N SER A 265 -28.83 6.27 6.02
CA SER A 265 -29.29 6.07 7.39
C SER A 265 -30.70 6.66 7.64
N TYR A 266 -31.39 6.20 8.70
CA TYR A 266 -32.70 6.73 9.13
C TYR A 266 -32.60 8.11 9.81
N TRP A 267 -32.02 9.10 9.13
CA TRP A 267 -31.72 10.41 9.72
C TRP A 267 -32.90 11.38 9.79
N TYR A 268 -33.93 11.16 8.95
CA TYR A 268 -35.08 12.04 8.78
C TYR A 268 -36.13 11.93 9.91
N SER A 269 -36.14 10.83 10.68
CA SER A 269 -37.04 10.66 11.83
C SER A 269 -36.49 11.26 13.13
N GLY A 270 -35.21 11.62 13.16
CA GLY A 270 -34.55 12.15 14.36
C GLY A 270 -34.89 13.60 14.69
N THR A 271 -34.47 14.05 15.87
CA THR A 271 -34.68 15.44 16.31
C THR A 271 -33.80 16.43 15.56
N ALA A 272 -34.11 17.74 15.67
CA ALA A 272 -33.38 18.80 14.98
C ALA A 272 -31.86 18.79 15.29
N GLN A 273 -31.48 18.48 16.54
CA GLN A 273 -30.08 18.40 16.94
C GLN A 273 -29.34 17.25 16.25
N TYR A 274 -29.97 16.07 16.18
CA TYR A 274 -29.43 14.90 15.50
C TYR A 274 -29.30 15.14 13.99
N LYS A 275 -30.38 15.63 13.36
CA LYS A 275 -30.41 16.00 11.93
C LYS A 275 -29.31 16.96 11.56
N ASN A 276 -29.17 18.07 12.30
CA ASN A 276 -28.14 19.08 12.04
C ASN A 276 -26.73 18.48 12.14
N SER A 277 -26.49 17.63 13.14
CA SER A 277 -25.17 16.99 13.34
C SER A 277 -24.84 16.01 12.21
N MET A 278 -25.82 15.23 11.73
CA MET A 278 -25.65 14.35 10.58
C MET A 278 -25.41 15.12 9.29
N ILE A 279 -26.18 16.18 9.02
CA ILE A 279 -26.01 17.02 7.83
C ILE A 279 -24.61 17.63 7.81
N ILE A 280 -24.14 18.21 8.93
CA ILE A 280 -22.78 18.76 9.03
C ILE A 280 -21.72 17.70 8.72
N THR A 281 -21.88 16.50 9.28
CA THR A 281 -20.95 15.39 9.05
C THR A 281 -20.97 14.97 7.58
N MET A 282 -22.14 14.84 6.97
CA MET A 282 -22.33 14.49 5.56
C MET A 282 -21.70 15.54 4.64
N THR A 283 -21.96 16.83 4.86
CA THR A 283 -21.37 17.93 4.09
C THR A 283 -19.84 17.94 4.20
N ARG A 284 -19.28 17.64 5.37
CA ARG A 284 -17.81 17.51 5.52
C ARG A 284 -17.25 16.34 4.70
N MET A 285 -17.96 15.21 4.67
CA MET A 285 -17.50 13.99 4.00
C MET A 285 -17.72 13.98 2.49
N GLN A 286 -18.48 14.94 1.93
CA GLN A 286 -18.49 15.19 0.49
C GLN A 286 -17.12 15.57 -0.08
N ARG A 287 -16.18 16.01 0.77
CA ARG A 287 -14.77 16.18 0.42
C ARG A 287 -14.00 14.94 0.90
N PRO A 288 -13.71 13.98 0.01
CA PRO A 288 -13.09 12.73 0.42
C PRO A 288 -11.67 12.93 0.91
N ALA A 289 -11.29 12.10 1.88
CA ALA A 289 -9.91 11.97 2.32
C ALA A 289 -9.14 11.09 1.35
N TYR A 290 -8.11 11.65 0.74
CA TYR A 290 -7.14 10.93 -0.08
C TYR A 290 -5.73 11.20 0.43
N LEU A 291 -4.79 10.31 0.11
CA LEU A 291 -3.37 10.51 0.36
C LEU A 291 -2.72 11.13 -0.85
N THR A 292 -1.74 12.00 -0.64
CA THR A 292 -0.90 12.55 -1.71
C THR A 292 0.50 11.96 -1.71
N VAL A 293 1.08 11.88 -2.90
CA VAL A 293 2.48 11.60 -3.14
C VAL A 293 3.23 12.92 -3.14
N GLY A 294 4.06 13.14 -2.11
CA GLY A 294 4.88 14.35 -2.00
C GLY A 294 4.11 15.68 -1.97
N LYS A 295 2.80 15.67 -1.67
CA LYS A 295 1.88 16.82 -1.84
C LYS A 295 1.71 17.33 -3.29
N PHE A 296 2.17 16.56 -4.28
CA PHE A 296 2.05 16.93 -5.70
C PHE A 296 0.80 16.34 -6.37
N ALA A 297 0.51 15.07 -6.10
CA ALA A 297 -0.57 14.34 -6.76
C ALA A 297 -1.23 13.34 -5.81
N PRO A 298 -2.53 13.01 -5.97
CA PRO A 298 -3.20 12.01 -5.17
C PRO A 298 -2.74 10.59 -5.54
N LEU A 299 -2.49 9.75 -4.53
CA LEU A 299 -2.11 8.34 -4.68
C LEU A 299 -3.31 7.53 -5.19
N THR A 300 -3.45 7.44 -6.51
CA THR A 300 -4.61 6.86 -7.20
C THR A 300 -4.18 6.00 -8.39
N LEU A 301 -5.10 5.21 -8.94
CA LEU A 301 -4.86 4.47 -10.18
C LEU A 301 -4.56 5.39 -11.37
N ASN A 302 -5.04 6.63 -11.34
CA ASN A 302 -4.70 7.63 -12.37
C ASN A 302 -3.21 8.03 -12.31
N LEU A 303 -2.65 8.14 -11.10
CA LEU A 303 -1.21 8.36 -10.93
C LEU A 303 -0.41 7.17 -11.49
N MET A 304 -0.87 5.95 -11.25
CA MET A 304 -0.24 4.74 -11.80
C MET A 304 -0.15 4.80 -13.33
N ILE A 305 -1.27 5.13 -14.00
CA ILE A 305 -1.31 5.27 -15.46
C ILE A 305 -0.37 6.39 -15.93
N ALA A 306 -0.32 7.51 -15.21
CA ALA A 306 0.56 8.63 -15.55
C ALA A 306 2.04 8.23 -15.48
N VAL A 307 2.45 7.50 -14.43
CA VAL A 307 3.83 7.01 -14.29
C VAL A 307 4.19 6.00 -15.36
N TYR A 308 3.30 5.05 -15.71
CA TYR A 308 3.56 4.10 -16.79
C TYR A 308 3.71 4.80 -18.15
N LYS A 309 2.84 5.77 -18.46
CA LYS A 309 2.95 6.57 -19.68
C LYS A 309 4.26 7.35 -19.73
N ALA A 310 4.62 8.01 -18.63
CA ALA A 310 5.86 8.76 -18.53
C ALA A 310 7.09 7.84 -18.69
N SER A 311 7.08 6.67 -18.04
CA SER A 311 8.16 5.67 -18.16
C SER A 311 8.35 5.22 -19.61
N PHE A 312 7.26 4.96 -20.33
CA PHE A 312 7.30 4.62 -21.75
C PHE A 312 7.83 5.77 -22.61
N SER A 313 7.40 7.02 -22.34
CA SER A 313 7.94 8.19 -23.02
C SER A 313 9.45 8.35 -22.79
N TYR A 314 9.93 8.20 -21.56
CA TYR A 314 11.37 8.23 -21.27
C TYR A 314 12.12 7.12 -22.01
N TYR A 315 11.58 5.90 -22.04
CA TYR A 315 12.13 4.81 -22.84
C TYR A 315 12.24 5.17 -24.33
N THR A 316 11.20 5.74 -24.94
CA THR A 316 11.25 6.14 -26.36
C THR A 316 12.32 7.19 -26.61
N VAL A 317 12.47 8.17 -25.71
CA VAL A 317 13.53 9.18 -25.82
C VAL A 317 14.91 8.53 -25.75
N PHE A 318 15.15 7.61 -24.79
CA PHE A 318 16.43 6.92 -24.70
C PHE A 318 16.74 6.08 -25.94
N LYS A 319 15.73 5.49 -26.57
CA LYS A 319 15.90 4.73 -27.79
C LYS A 319 16.25 5.60 -29.00
N GLU A 320 15.71 6.81 -29.11
CA GLU A 320 16.03 7.75 -30.21
C GLU A 320 17.45 8.31 -30.12
N PHE A 321 18.05 8.36 -28.93
CA PHE A 321 19.44 8.81 -28.74
C PHE A 321 20.50 7.75 -29.06
N GLN A 322 20.11 6.52 -29.38
CA GLN A 322 21.00 5.38 -29.68
C GLN A 322 21.04 5.10 -31.19
#